data_AF-A0A2G6U5H9-F1
#
_entry.id   AF-A0A2G6U5H9-F1
#
_cell.length_a   1.000
_cell.length_b   1.000
_cell.length_c   1.000
_cell.angle_alpha   90.00
_cell.angle_beta   90.00
_cell.angle_gamma   90.00
#
_symmetry.space_group_name_H-M   'P 1'
#
loop_
_entity.id
_entity.type
_entity.pdbx_description
1 polymer ?
#
loop_
_entity_poly.entity_id
_entity_poly.type
_entity_poly.pdbx_seq_one_letter_code
_entity_poly.pdbx_strand_id
1 'polypeptide(L)'
;MDHLENSFAPDKPPLWVGCAAGFSGDRTDAAAPVVRALAASGQSACLIFETLAERTLALAQLARREQPDAGYEPLLEDLLEPVLADCLAHGIRIVSNFGAANPEGAARCIQRLAQRLGLRVPRVAVVHGDDVSGPAYRGALRAALSAEFPEDSLVSANAYIGARAIAEALQAGAEIVVAGRVSDPSLTLGPAMAHFGWAWDDWDRLARATMAGHLLECGAQVTGGYFADPGFKDVQGLARLGYPIAIIEPSGDCTITKPEGTGGLVSERTVKEQLLYEVHDPAAYLTPDVVADLSEAEVHQVGPDAVRLSGVRGHAHNGHYKVNVCHASGWLAEGEISYAGPRALERARLAGEVLRERLGGEAAGDLRLDWIGVASVLGDDAGRWRDAQPASAAAPQDVRLRAAWLRPTQAQARRLPREVNALYTCGPAGGGGVRTALRARLGTVSCLLAQQSVATGWKWAEEEIEKGVEKEAGKEAGEHAA
;
A
#
# COMPACT_ATOMS: atom_id res chain seq x y z
N MET A 1 2.40 50.68 -9.23
CA MET A 1 3.37 50.04 -8.32
C MET A 1 2.56 49.32 -7.24
N ASP A 2 2.15 48.07 -7.35
CA ASP A 2 2.21 47.06 -8.41
C ASP A 2 0.98 46.18 -8.28
N HIS A 3 0.64 45.56 -9.40
CA HIS A 3 -0.58 44.81 -9.65
C HIS A 3 -0.64 43.53 -8.82
N LEU A 4 -1.60 43.44 -7.90
CA LEU A 4 -2.15 42.17 -7.42
C LEU A 4 -3.16 41.68 -8.48
N GLU A 5 -2.64 41.19 -9.60
CA GLU A 5 -3.41 40.32 -10.49
C GLU A 5 -3.53 38.96 -9.80
N ASN A 6 -4.65 38.81 -9.10
CA ASN A 6 -5.13 37.52 -8.63
C ASN A 6 -5.51 36.72 -9.88
N SER A 7 -4.54 35.98 -10.46
CA SER A 7 -4.80 35.07 -11.57
C SER A 7 -5.52 33.82 -11.05
N PHE A 8 -6.75 33.96 -10.60
CA PHE A 8 -7.67 32.83 -10.57
C PHE A 8 -7.83 32.40 -12.01
N ALA A 9 -7.24 31.28 -12.42
CA ALA A 9 -7.40 30.76 -13.77
C ALA A 9 -8.84 30.25 -13.93
N PRO A 10 -9.77 30.99 -14.55
CA PRO A 10 -10.98 30.38 -15.02
C PRO A 10 -10.56 29.52 -16.22
N ASP A 11 -11.14 28.34 -16.40
CA ASP A 11 -10.98 27.54 -17.63
C ASP A 11 -9.74 26.63 -17.73
N LYS A 12 -9.24 26.07 -16.61
CA LYS A 12 -8.45 24.82 -16.74
C LYS A 12 -9.38 23.64 -17.05
N PRO A 13 -9.04 22.76 -18.01
CA PRO A 13 -9.84 21.56 -18.27
C PRO A 13 -9.82 20.62 -17.05
N PRO A 14 -10.77 19.69 -16.94
CA PRO A 14 -10.76 18.65 -15.92
C PRO A 14 -9.44 17.85 -15.92
N LEU A 15 -9.01 17.43 -14.74
CA LEU A 15 -7.87 16.52 -14.56
C LEU A 15 -8.39 15.09 -14.46
N TRP A 16 -7.83 14.19 -15.26
CA TRP A 16 -8.12 12.76 -15.19
C TRP A 16 -7.04 12.04 -14.38
N VAL A 17 -7.41 11.43 -13.27
CA VAL A 17 -6.48 10.67 -12.42
C VAL A 17 -6.90 9.21 -12.42
N GLY A 18 -6.07 8.33 -12.96
CA GLY A 18 -6.30 6.89 -12.96
C GLY A 18 -5.49 6.19 -11.89
N CYS A 19 -6.08 5.23 -11.18
CA CYS A 19 -5.37 4.36 -10.26
C CYS A 19 -4.92 3.07 -10.96
N ALA A 20 -3.68 2.64 -10.72
CA ALA A 20 -3.09 1.47 -11.37
C ALA A 20 -2.62 0.39 -10.38
N ALA A 21 -2.69 0.63 -9.07
CA ALA A 21 -2.45 -0.34 -8.01
C ALA A 21 -3.10 0.16 -6.72
N GLY A 22 -3.66 -0.76 -5.91
CA GLY A 22 -4.21 -0.45 -4.59
C GLY A 22 -3.32 -0.86 -3.41
N PHE A 23 -2.30 -1.69 -3.64
CA PHE A 23 -1.35 -2.16 -2.64
C PHE A 23 -0.09 -2.76 -3.31
N SER A 24 0.97 -3.04 -2.54
CA SER A 24 2.14 -3.79 -3.02
C SER A 24 1.81 -5.26 -3.26
N GLY A 25 2.16 -5.77 -4.43
CA GLY A 25 1.78 -7.13 -4.84
C GLY A 25 0.42 -7.22 -5.53
N ASP A 26 -0.18 -6.07 -5.91
CA ASP A 26 -1.41 -6.03 -6.70
C ASP A 26 -1.18 -6.46 -8.16
N ARG A 27 -2.26 -6.49 -8.93
CA ARG A 27 -2.29 -6.91 -10.33
C ARG A 27 -1.42 -6.03 -11.23
N THR A 28 -0.48 -6.65 -11.94
CA THR A 28 0.40 -5.98 -12.90
C THR A 28 -0.28 -5.69 -14.25
N ASP A 29 -1.45 -6.29 -14.53
CA ASP A 29 -2.24 -6.06 -15.74
C ASP A 29 -3.27 -4.92 -15.62
N ALA A 30 -3.38 -4.28 -14.44
CA ALA A 30 -4.36 -3.24 -14.15
C ALA A 30 -4.08 -1.91 -14.86
N ALA A 31 -2.81 -1.53 -15.01
CA ALA A 31 -2.39 -0.22 -15.48
C ALA A 31 -2.76 0.04 -16.96
N ALA A 32 -2.60 -0.97 -17.83
CA ALA A 32 -2.71 -0.77 -19.28
C ALA A 32 -4.11 -0.33 -19.75
N PRO A 33 -5.24 -0.91 -19.29
CA PRO A 33 -6.57 -0.38 -19.58
C PRO A 33 -6.78 1.07 -19.13
N VAL A 34 -6.26 1.44 -17.97
CA VAL A 34 -6.36 2.80 -17.42
C VAL A 34 -5.61 3.78 -18.31
N VAL A 35 -4.35 3.48 -18.66
CA VAL A 35 -3.54 4.33 -19.53
C VAL A 35 -4.17 4.52 -20.90
N ARG A 36 -4.74 3.47 -21.51
CA ARG A 36 -5.48 3.61 -22.78
C ARG A 36 -6.68 4.55 -22.65
N ALA A 37 -7.44 4.46 -21.56
CA ALA A 37 -8.58 5.35 -21.32
C ALA A 37 -8.14 6.81 -21.09
N LEU A 38 -7.07 7.02 -20.31
CA LEU A 38 -6.48 8.34 -20.09
C LEU A 38 -5.97 8.95 -21.41
N ALA A 39 -5.23 8.19 -22.21
CA ALA A 39 -4.72 8.64 -23.51
C ALA A 39 -5.86 8.98 -24.49
N ALA A 40 -6.90 8.14 -24.56
CA ALA A 40 -8.05 8.35 -25.43
C ALA A 40 -8.89 9.59 -25.06
N SER A 41 -8.86 10.03 -23.79
CA SER A 41 -9.58 11.23 -23.35
C SER A 41 -9.07 12.53 -23.98
N GLY A 42 -7.79 12.55 -24.38
CA GLY A 42 -7.11 13.76 -24.84
C GLY A 42 -7.01 14.88 -23.77
N GLN A 43 -7.31 14.58 -22.51
CA GLN A 43 -7.28 15.52 -21.39
C GLN A 43 -5.93 15.48 -20.67
N SER A 44 -5.70 16.47 -19.80
CA SER A 44 -4.60 16.39 -18.84
C SER A 44 -4.82 15.21 -17.90
N ALA A 45 -3.81 14.34 -17.78
CA ALA A 45 -3.94 13.08 -17.07
C ALA A 45 -2.74 12.77 -16.17
N CYS A 46 -3.03 12.05 -15.09
CA CYS A 46 -2.05 11.48 -14.17
C CYS A 46 -2.41 10.02 -13.88
N LEU A 47 -1.39 9.17 -13.79
CA LEU A 47 -1.50 7.79 -13.34
C LEU A 47 -0.92 7.69 -11.94
N ILE A 48 -1.69 7.16 -10.99
CA ILE A 48 -1.21 6.91 -9.63
C ILE A 48 -1.03 5.42 -9.40
N PHE A 49 -0.01 5.06 -8.62
CA PHE A 49 0.14 3.73 -8.04
C PHE A 49 0.22 3.86 -6.54
N GLU A 50 -0.79 3.36 -5.84
CA GLU A 50 -0.79 3.23 -4.38
C GLU A 50 -0.23 1.84 -4.04
N THR A 51 1.01 1.81 -3.56
CA THR A 51 1.77 0.57 -3.34
C THR A 51 2.13 0.37 -1.87
N LEU A 52 1.68 1.25 -0.97
CA LEU A 52 2.21 1.27 0.39
C LEU A 52 1.11 1.18 1.44
N ALA A 53 0.94 0.00 2.03
CA ALA A 53 0.21 -0.17 3.29
C ALA A 53 1.16 -0.08 4.51
N GLU A 54 0.61 0.06 5.72
CA GLU A 54 1.37 0.08 6.99
C GLU A 54 2.36 -1.09 7.07
N ARG A 55 1.88 -2.29 6.74
CA ARG A 55 2.66 -3.53 6.79
C ARG A 55 3.79 -3.54 5.76
N THR A 56 3.55 -2.99 4.57
CA THR A 56 4.49 -3.06 3.45
C THR A 56 5.75 -2.25 3.72
N LEU A 57 5.61 -1.04 4.28
CA LEU A 57 6.74 -0.18 4.62
C LEU A 57 7.68 -0.86 5.63
N ALA A 58 7.11 -1.55 6.61
CA ALA A 58 7.86 -2.29 7.62
C ALA A 58 8.68 -3.43 6.99
N LEU A 59 8.11 -4.16 6.02
CA LEU A 59 8.81 -5.20 5.25
C LEU A 59 9.89 -4.61 4.33
N ALA A 60 9.60 -3.48 3.69
CA ALA A 60 10.54 -2.76 2.83
C ALA A 60 11.78 -2.29 3.61
N GLN A 61 11.60 -1.83 4.85
CA GLN A 61 12.70 -1.46 5.75
C GLN A 61 13.55 -2.67 6.15
N LEU A 62 12.94 -3.84 6.39
CA LEU A 62 13.69 -5.08 6.61
C LEU A 62 14.50 -5.47 5.37
N ALA A 63 13.89 -5.42 4.18
CA ALA A 63 14.57 -5.72 2.93
C ALA A 63 15.76 -4.79 2.69
N ARG A 64 15.60 -3.47 2.92
CA ARG A 64 16.67 -2.48 2.80
C ARG A 64 17.82 -2.71 3.79
N ARG A 65 17.52 -3.17 5.01
CA ARG A 65 18.54 -3.53 6.00
C ARG A 65 19.37 -4.73 5.59
N GLU A 66 18.76 -5.69 4.90
CA GLU A 66 19.46 -6.87 4.37
C GLU A 66 20.23 -6.55 3.08
N GLN A 67 19.66 -5.70 2.22
CA GLN A 67 20.22 -5.30 0.92
C GLN A 67 20.02 -3.79 0.72
N PRO A 68 21.08 -2.96 0.79
CA PRO A 68 20.96 -1.49 0.75
C PRO A 68 20.24 -0.91 -0.47
N ASP A 69 20.33 -1.58 -1.62
CA ASP A 69 19.66 -1.16 -2.86
C ASP A 69 18.20 -1.63 -2.97
N ALA A 70 17.71 -2.46 -2.04
CA ALA A 70 16.32 -2.90 -1.98
C ALA A 70 15.44 -1.92 -1.18
N GLY A 71 14.18 -2.32 -0.92
CA GLY A 71 13.25 -1.57 -0.07
C GLY A 71 12.37 -0.55 -0.80
N TYR A 72 12.36 -0.56 -2.12
CA TYR A 72 11.27 -0.01 -2.93
C TYR A 72 10.30 -1.12 -3.36
N GLU A 73 9.22 -0.76 -4.05
CA GLU A 73 8.20 -1.69 -4.56
C GLU A 73 8.83 -2.85 -5.37
N PRO A 74 8.71 -4.11 -4.90
CA PRO A 74 9.33 -5.25 -5.57
C PRO A 74 8.86 -5.48 -7.01
N LEU A 75 7.61 -5.15 -7.33
CA LEU A 75 7.01 -5.31 -8.67
C LEU A 75 7.12 -4.04 -9.52
N LEU A 76 7.97 -3.07 -9.16
CA LEU A 76 8.04 -1.77 -9.85
C LEU A 76 8.22 -1.92 -11.36
N GLU A 77 9.12 -2.79 -11.81
CA GLU A 77 9.32 -3.03 -13.25
C GLU A 77 8.09 -3.66 -13.90
N ASP A 78 7.49 -4.69 -13.28
CA ASP A 78 6.29 -5.36 -13.80
C ASP A 78 5.08 -4.42 -13.89
N LEU A 79 4.97 -3.45 -12.97
CA LEU A 79 3.92 -2.44 -12.95
C LEU A 79 4.10 -1.37 -14.02
N LEU A 80 5.34 -0.94 -14.29
CA LEU A 80 5.63 0.17 -15.20
C LEU A 80 5.95 -0.26 -16.63
N GLU A 81 6.60 -1.39 -16.84
CA GLU A 81 7.01 -1.88 -18.16
C GLU A 81 5.86 -1.89 -19.18
N PRO A 82 4.63 -2.34 -18.84
CA PRO A 82 3.53 -2.38 -19.80
C PRO A 82 3.00 -1.02 -20.24
N VAL A 83 3.34 0.07 -19.53
CA VAL A 83 2.70 1.38 -19.71
C VAL A 83 3.66 2.56 -19.85
N LEU A 84 4.94 2.40 -19.50
CA LEU A 84 5.89 3.51 -19.45
C LEU A 84 6.03 4.22 -20.81
N ALA A 85 6.12 3.46 -21.90
CA ALA A 85 6.21 4.03 -23.25
C ALA A 85 4.99 4.88 -23.61
N ASP A 86 3.79 4.36 -23.37
CA ASP A 86 2.53 5.05 -23.65
C ASP A 86 2.36 6.29 -22.78
N CYS A 87 2.69 6.21 -21.49
CA CYS A 87 2.66 7.37 -20.59
C CYS A 87 3.57 8.50 -21.08
N LEU A 88 4.80 8.19 -21.49
CA LEU A 88 5.75 9.19 -21.99
C LEU A 88 5.34 9.76 -23.35
N ALA A 89 4.74 8.96 -24.22
CA ALA A 89 4.27 9.39 -25.54
C ALA A 89 3.06 10.32 -25.44
N HIS A 90 2.14 10.04 -24.50
CA HIS A 90 0.92 10.82 -24.29
C HIS A 90 1.04 11.91 -23.22
N GLY A 91 2.21 12.06 -22.58
CA GLY A 91 2.42 13.05 -21.53
C GLY A 91 1.62 12.77 -20.24
N ILE A 92 1.28 11.50 -19.98
CA ILE A 92 0.62 11.06 -18.75
C ILE A 92 1.69 11.00 -17.66
N ARG A 93 1.57 11.89 -16.67
CA ARG A 93 2.50 11.94 -15.53
C ARG A 93 2.22 10.79 -14.58
N ILE A 94 3.24 10.29 -13.90
CA ILE A 94 3.11 9.20 -12.92
C ILE A 94 3.44 9.72 -11.53
N VAL A 95 2.61 9.41 -10.54
CA VAL A 95 2.87 9.70 -9.13
C VAL A 95 2.68 8.44 -8.31
N SER A 96 3.66 8.08 -7.50
CA SER A 96 3.54 6.88 -6.68
C SER A 96 4.42 6.94 -5.45
N ASN A 97 4.01 6.20 -4.43
CA ASN A 97 4.83 5.85 -3.28
C ASN A 97 5.68 4.57 -3.48
N PHE A 98 6.03 4.24 -4.73
CA PHE A 98 6.97 3.16 -5.09
C PHE A 98 8.22 3.12 -4.22
N GLY A 99 8.66 4.28 -3.78
CA GLY A 99 9.88 4.43 -3.02
C GLY A 99 9.86 3.64 -1.73
N ALA A 100 8.70 3.47 -1.09
CA ALA A 100 8.59 2.78 0.20
C ALA A 100 9.71 3.20 1.17
N ALA A 101 10.66 2.32 1.47
CA ALA A 101 11.82 2.60 2.31
C ALA A 101 13.06 3.11 1.54
N ASN A 102 13.08 3.04 0.20
CA ASN A 102 14.17 3.47 -0.66
C ASN A 102 13.69 4.23 -1.93
N PRO A 103 13.17 5.46 -1.80
CA PRO A 103 12.76 6.29 -2.95
C PRO A 103 13.84 6.51 -4.02
N GLU A 104 15.10 6.63 -3.61
CA GLU A 104 16.22 6.76 -4.55
C GLU A 104 16.44 5.50 -5.37
N GLY A 105 16.32 4.32 -4.74
CA GLY A 105 16.43 3.04 -5.41
C GLY A 105 15.34 2.84 -6.47
N ALA A 106 14.10 3.23 -6.14
CA ALA A 106 13.00 3.25 -7.09
C ALA A 106 13.30 4.17 -8.29
N ALA A 107 13.78 5.40 -8.04
CA ALA A 107 14.11 6.32 -9.11
C ALA A 107 15.19 5.78 -10.06
N ARG A 108 16.26 5.19 -9.53
CA ARG A 108 17.30 4.52 -10.34
C ARG A 108 16.73 3.34 -11.14
N CYS A 109 15.86 2.54 -10.53
CA CYS A 109 15.20 1.42 -11.20
C CYS A 109 14.36 1.89 -12.40
N ILE A 110 13.60 2.98 -12.25
CA ILE A 110 12.81 3.60 -13.32
C ILE A 110 13.70 4.11 -14.48
N GLN A 111 14.82 4.77 -14.16
CA GLN A 111 15.77 5.24 -15.17
C GLN A 111 16.36 4.07 -15.97
N ARG A 112 16.78 3.00 -15.30
CA ARG A 112 17.28 1.77 -15.96
C ARG A 112 16.21 1.07 -16.79
N LEU A 113 14.97 1.03 -16.31
CA LEU A 113 13.84 0.47 -17.06
C LEU A 113 13.64 1.25 -18.37
N ALA A 114 13.65 2.58 -18.33
CA ALA A 114 13.53 3.41 -19.53
C ALA A 114 14.66 3.12 -20.54
N GLN A 115 15.91 3.02 -20.07
CA GLN A 115 17.06 2.67 -20.91
C GLN A 115 16.92 1.27 -21.53
N ARG A 116 16.53 0.27 -20.72
CA ARG A 116 16.31 -1.12 -21.18
C ARG A 116 15.24 -1.20 -22.28
N LEU A 117 14.20 -0.38 -22.19
CA LEU A 117 13.13 -0.30 -23.17
C LEU A 117 13.46 0.59 -24.39
N GLY A 118 14.66 1.18 -24.43
CA GLY A 118 15.07 2.09 -25.52
C GLY A 118 14.29 3.41 -25.53
N LEU A 119 13.72 3.81 -24.39
CA LEU A 119 12.98 5.06 -24.22
C LEU A 119 13.92 6.19 -23.80
N ARG A 120 13.49 7.44 -24.01
CA ARG A 120 14.16 8.57 -23.35
C ARG A 120 14.05 8.41 -21.83
N VAL A 121 15.09 8.79 -21.10
CA VAL A 121 15.06 8.78 -19.63
C VAL A 121 14.07 9.85 -19.15
N PRO A 122 13.04 9.49 -18.35
CA PRO A 122 12.08 10.45 -17.84
C PRO A 122 12.68 11.33 -16.74
N ARG A 123 12.16 12.55 -16.58
CA ARG A 123 12.52 13.42 -15.45
C ARG A 123 11.85 12.90 -14.16
N VAL A 124 12.64 12.24 -13.32
CA VAL A 124 12.17 11.66 -12.05
C VAL A 124 12.49 12.59 -10.88
N ALA A 125 11.47 12.91 -10.07
CA ALA A 125 11.62 13.62 -8.80
C ALA A 125 11.38 12.67 -7.63
N VAL A 126 12.15 12.82 -6.56
CA VAL A 126 12.07 12.03 -5.34
C VAL A 126 11.61 12.92 -4.18
N VAL A 127 10.49 12.56 -3.56
CA VAL A 127 9.96 13.20 -2.36
C VAL A 127 10.67 12.64 -1.12
N HIS A 128 11.00 13.51 -0.17
CA HIS A 128 11.68 13.17 1.08
C HIS A 128 11.04 13.84 2.31
N GLY A 129 11.41 13.34 3.49
CA GLY A 129 11.00 13.89 4.79
C GLY A 129 10.05 13.00 5.58
N ASP A 130 9.56 11.90 4.99
CA ASP A 130 8.71 10.94 5.68
C ASP A 130 9.48 10.12 6.72
N ASP A 131 10.73 9.74 6.46
CA ASP A 131 11.56 9.01 7.42
C ASP A 131 12.01 9.89 8.59
N VAL A 132 11.38 9.67 9.75
CA VAL A 132 11.67 10.32 11.03
C VAL A 132 12.31 9.35 12.02
N SER A 133 12.92 8.25 11.56
CA SER A 133 13.59 7.27 12.42
C SER A 133 14.96 7.73 12.94
N GLY A 134 15.51 8.77 12.32
CA GLY A 134 16.84 9.29 12.61
C GLY A 134 16.99 9.89 14.02
N PRO A 135 18.24 10.03 14.53
CA PRO A 135 18.52 10.54 15.87
C PRO A 135 17.88 11.91 16.18
N ALA A 136 17.75 12.77 15.17
CA ALA A 136 17.17 14.11 15.29
C ALA A 136 15.71 14.10 15.82
N TYR A 137 14.95 13.05 15.53
CA TYR A 137 13.53 12.95 15.89
C TYR A 137 13.28 12.11 17.14
N ARG A 138 14.28 11.40 17.68
CA ARG A 138 14.09 10.49 18.82
C ARG A 138 13.52 11.17 20.06
N GLY A 139 13.95 12.40 20.35
CA GLY A 139 13.40 13.17 21.46
C GLY A 139 11.91 13.44 21.30
N ALA A 140 11.48 13.84 20.10
CA ALA A 140 10.09 14.12 19.78
C ALA A 140 9.23 12.83 19.79
N LEU A 141 9.73 11.74 19.19
CA LEU A 141 9.05 10.44 19.20
C LEU A 141 8.89 9.89 20.63
N ARG A 142 9.92 9.99 21.47
CA ARG A 142 9.83 9.60 22.88
C ARG A 142 8.80 10.44 23.63
N ALA A 143 8.78 11.75 23.42
CA ALA A 143 7.80 12.62 24.06
C ALA A 143 6.36 12.26 23.63
N ALA A 144 6.15 11.96 22.35
CA ALA A 144 4.84 11.62 21.80
C ALA A 144 4.33 10.24 22.23
N LEU A 145 5.21 9.23 22.31
CA LEU A 145 4.84 7.85 22.67
C LEU A 145 5.01 7.52 24.16
N SER A 146 5.73 8.35 24.92
CA SER A 146 5.99 8.14 26.34
C SER A 146 6.55 6.72 26.63
N ALA A 147 5.83 5.91 27.42
CA ALA A 147 6.26 4.57 27.80
C ALA A 147 6.20 3.54 26.65
N GLU A 148 5.49 3.84 25.56
CA GLU A 148 5.37 2.96 24.40
C GLU A 148 6.53 3.10 23.41
N PHE A 149 7.46 4.04 23.65
CA PHE A 149 8.57 4.28 22.74
C PHE A 149 9.57 3.10 22.72
N PRO A 150 9.79 2.44 21.58
CA PRO A 150 10.61 1.24 21.50
C PRO A 150 12.11 1.55 21.32
N GLU A 151 12.79 2.00 22.38
CA GLU A 151 14.18 2.49 22.31
C GLU A 151 15.14 1.55 21.58
N ASP A 152 15.22 0.31 22.07
CA ASP A 152 16.23 -0.67 21.65
C ASP A 152 15.76 -1.51 20.47
N SER A 153 14.49 -1.40 20.10
CA SER A 153 13.85 -2.22 19.07
C SER A 153 13.27 -1.43 17.91
N LEU A 154 13.46 -0.10 17.88
CA LEU A 154 13.04 0.77 16.77
C LEU A 154 13.61 0.24 15.44
N VAL A 155 12.72 -0.01 14.48
CA VAL A 155 13.06 -0.44 13.12
C VAL A 155 12.86 0.70 12.13
N SER A 156 11.74 1.41 12.23
CA SER A 156 11.45 2.58 11.39
C SER A 156 10.45 3.51 12.07
N ALA A 157 10.40 4.74 11.61
CA ALA A 157 9.38 5.71 11.97
C ALA A 157 9.10 6.57 10.74
N ASN A 158 7.86 6.54 10.24
CA ASN A 158 7.51 7.24 9.01
C ASN A 158 6.28 8.12 9.22
N ALA A 159 6.43 9.40 8.90
CA ALA A 159 5.38 10.40 8.89
C ALA A 159 4.55 10.31 7.61
N TYR A 160 3.23 10.38 7.73
CA TYR A 160 2.29 10.47 6.61
C TYR A 160 2.28 11.93 6.14
N ILE A 161 3.26 12.27 5.30
CA ILE A 161 3.41 13.63 4.78
C ILE A 161 2.39 13.92 3.66
N GLY A 162 2.17 15.22 3.39
CA GLY A 162 1.13 15.69 2.48
C GLY A 162 1.53 15.83 1.00
N ALA A 163 0.63 16.42 0.22
CA ALA A 163 0.68 16.54 -1.23
C ALA A 163 1.63 17.63 -1.76
N ARG A 164 2.13 18.51 -0.90
CA ARG A 164 2.85 19.72 -1.33
C ARG A 164 4.11 19.45 -2.15
N ALA A 165 4.98 18.56 -1.67
CA ALA A 165 6.20 18.21 -2.39
C ALA A 165 5.92 17.53 -3.74
N ILE A 166 4.83 16.76 -3.83
CA ILE A 166 4.37 16.16 -5.09
C ILE A 166 3.96 17.25 -6.07
N ALA A 167 3.13 18.20 -5.63
CA ALA A 167 2.64 19.29 -6.47
C ALA A 167 3.80 20.16 -6.99
N GLU A 168 4.73 20.55 -6.11
CA GLU A 168 5.90 21.35 -6.45
C GLU A 168 6.82 20.62 -7.45
N ALA A 169 7.02 19.32 -7.30
CA ALA A 169 7.80 18.52 -8.24
C ALA A 169 7.15 18.47 -9.64
N LEU A 170 5.84 18.25 -9.71
CA LEU A 170 5.10 18.23 -10.98
C LEU A 170 5.12 19.60 -11.67
N GLN A 171 4.99 20.70 -10.90
CA GLN A 171 5.10 22.07 -11.41
C GLN A 171 6.52 22.38 -11.94
N ALA A 172 7.56 21.80 -11.34
CA ALA A 172 8.93 21.87 -11.84
C ALA A 172 9.19 21.00 -13.09
N GLY A 173 8.16 20.28 -13.55
CA GLY A 173 8.17 19.48 -14.77
C GLY A 173 8.63 18.05 -14.58
N ALA A 174 8.47 17.48 -13.38
CA ALA A 174 8.62 16.04 -13.18
C ALA A 174 7.58 15.29 -14.01
N GLU A 175 8.04 14.21 -14.64
CA GLU A 175 7.20 13.28 -15.39
C GLU A 175 6.81 12.09 -14.54
N ILE A 176 7.68 11.76 -13.59
CA ILE A 176 7.46 10.73 -12.59
C ILE A 176 7.87 11.30 -11.22
N VAL A 177 6.95 11.24 -10.25
CA VAL A 177 7.22 11.59 -8.84
C VAL A 177 7.21 10.30 -8.02
N VAL A 178 8.33 10.03 -7.36
CA VAL A 178 8.53 8.88 -6.48
C VAL A 178 8.55 9.36 -5.04
N ALA A 179 7.65 8.84 -4.21
CA ALA A 179 7.59 9.12 -2.79
C ALA A 179 7.88 7.87 -1.94
N GLY A 180 8.24 8.10 -0.69
CA GLY A 180 8.14 7.11 0.38
C GLY A 180 6.72 7.13 0.96
N ARG A 181 6.58 7.23 2.29
CA ARG A 181 5.27 7.36 2.92
C ARG A 181 4.69 8.76 2.73
N VAL A 182 3.58 8.86 2.02
CA VAL A 182 2.66 10.01 1.99
C VAL A 182 1.30 9.56 2.50
N SER A 183 0.37 10.48 2.78
CA SER A 183 -1.02 10.05 2.89
C SER A 183 -1.54 9.61 1.52
N ASP A 184 -2.26 8.51 1.50
CA ASP A 184 -2.77 7.86 0.30
C ASP A 184 -3.51 8.85 -0.64
N PRO A 185 -4.45 9.71 -0.16
CA PRO A 185 -5.10 10.69 -1.03
C PRO A 185 -4.16 11.79 -1.55
N SER A 186 -2.99 12.01 -0.92
CA SER A 186 -1.99 12.98 -1.40
C SER A 186 -1.42 12.60 -2.78
N LEU A 187 -1.45 11.31 -3.17
CA LEU A 187 -1.06 10.87 -4.51
C LEU A 187 -1.99 11.45 -5.60
N THR A 188 -3.24 11.77 -5.26
CA THR A 188 -4.22 12.41 -6.15
C THR A 188 -4.28 13.92 -5.95
N LEU A 189 -4.22 14.39 -4.70
CA LEU A 189 -4.23 15.82 -4.39
C LEU A 189 -3.01 16.54 -4.96
N GLY A 190 -1.82 15.92 -4.95
CA GLY A 190 -0.60 16.50 -5.52
C GLY A 190 -0.76 16.88 -7.00
N PRO A 191 -1.16 15.95 -7.88
CA PRO A 191 -1.54 16.24 -9.26
C PRO A 191 -2.62 17.30 -9.40
N ALA A 192 -3.68 17.27 -8.58
CA ALA A 192 -4.75 18.28 -8.64
C ALA A 192 -4.22 19.68 -8.32
N MET A 193 -3.41 19.81 -7.26
CA MET A 193 -2.77 21.07 -6.87
C MET A 193 -1.81 21.58 -7.95
N ALA A 194 -1.01 20.69 -8.55
CA ALA A 194 -0.12 21.05 -9.65
C ALA A 194 -0.88 21.53 -10.89
N HIS A 195 -1.96 20.80 -11.25
CA HIS A 195 -2.75 21.08 -12.43
C HIS A 195 -3.54 22.38 -12.26
N PHE A 196 -4.31 22.53 -11.18
CA PHE A 196 -5.20 23.68 -11.01
C PHE A 196 -4.51 24.92 -10.43
N GLY A 197 -3.50 24.74 -9.59
CA GLY A 197 -2.80 25.86 -8.92
C GLY A 197 -3.66 26.53 -7.86
N TRP A 198 -4.50 25.77 -7.15
CA TRP A 198 -5.28 26.28 -6.03
C TRP A 198 -4.39 26.78 -4.89
N ALA A 199 -4.94 27.65 -4.06
CA ALA A 199 -4.28 28.07 -2.83
C ALA A 199 -4.30 26.92 -1.80
N TRP A 200 -3.25 26.80 -0.99
CA TRP A 200 -3.14 25.76 0.04
C TRP A 200 -4.10 25.95 1.22
N ASP A 201 -4.82 27.08 1.27
CA ASP A 201 -5.88 27.38 2.22
C ASP A 201 -7.28 27.36 1.58
N ASP A 202 -7.40 26.91 0.32
CA ASP A 202 -8.69 26.65 -0.36
C ASP A 202 -9.25 25.30 0.08
N TRP A 203 -9.65 25.22 1.35
CA TRP A 203 -9.96 23.96 2.02
C TRP A 203 -11.02 23.12 1.32
N ASP A 204 -12.06 23.73 0.75
CA ASP A 204 -13.11 22.99 0.06
C ASP A 204 -12.56 22.26 -1.17
N ARG A 205 -11.72 22.91 -1.97
CA ARG A 205 -11.13 22.26 -3.16
C ARG A 205 -10.12 21.19 -2.76
N LEU A 206 -9.31 21.45 -1.74
CA LEU A 206 -8.38 20.47 -1.18
C LEU A 206 -9.15 19.24 -0.68
N ALA A 207 -10.25 19.41 0.06
CA ALA A 207 -11.05 18.31 0.60
C ALA A 207 -11.72 17.50 -0.51
N ARG A 208 -12.31 18.13 -1.52
CA ARG A 208 -12.93 17.41 -2.64
C ARG A 208 -11.92 16.58 -3.44
N ALA A 209 -10.75 17.14 -3.74
CA ALA A 209 -9.68 16.39 -4.41
C ALA A 209 -9.05 15.31 -3.52
N THR A 210 -8.96 15.54 -2.22
CA THR A 210 -8.57 14.52 -1.23
C THR A 210 -9.56 13.35 -1.26
N MET A 211 -10.87 13.61 -1.33
CA MET A 211 -11.88 12.56 -1.42
C MET A 211 -11.91 11.86 -2.78
N ALA A 212 -11.56 12.55 -3.86
CA ALA A 212 -11.27 11.88 -5.13
C ALA A 212 -10.11 10.89 -4.95
N GLY A 213 -9.05 11.28 -4.23
CA GLY A 213 -7.94 10.40 -3.87
C GLY A 213 -8.35 9.21 -3.03
N HIS A 214 -9.14 9.43 -1.98
CA HIS A 214 -9.68 8.38 -1.12
C HIS A 214 -10.56 7.38 -1.89
N LEU A 215 -11.30 7.84 -2.91
CA LEU A 215 -12.06 6.94 -3.79
C LEU A 215 -11.18 6.14 -4.76
N LEU A 216 -9.98 6.64 -5.08
CA LEU A 216 -9.01 5.95 -5.95
C LEU A 216 -8.09 4.99 -5.18
N GLU A 217 -7.90 5.20 -3.88
CA GLU A 217 -7.11 4.31 -3.03
C GLU A 217 -7.75 2.92 -2.91
N CYS A 218 -6.98 1.92 -2.46
CA CYS A 218 -7.37 0.50 -2.51
C CYS A 218 -7.71 -0.03 -3.93
N GLY A 219 -7.42 0.75 -4.98
CA GLY A 219 -7.53 0.35 -6.36
C GLY A 219 -8.96 0.03 -6.78
N ALA A 220 -9.23 -1.24 -7.07
CA ALA A 220 -10.49 -1.64 -7.69
C ALA A 220 -11.70 -1.72 -6.72
N GLN A 221 -11.57 -1.26 -5.47
CA GLN A 221 -12.65 -1.36 -4.49
C GLN A 221 -13.89 -0.57 -4.92
N VAL A 222 -13.69 0.69 -5.32
CA VAL A 222 -14.77 1.57 -5.82
C VAL A 222 -15.42 1.08 -7.13
N THR A 223 -14.76 0.15 -7.84
CA THR A 223 -15.24 -0.46 -9.09
C THR A 223 -15.76 -1.89 -8.91
N GLY A 224 -15.99 -2.33 -7.67
CA GLY A 224 -16.65 -3.60 -7.34
C GLY A 224 -15.74 -4.69 -6.77
N GLY A 225 -14.43 -4.44 -6.67
CA GLY A 225 -13.50 -5.26 -5.87
C GLY A 225 -13.83 -5.13 -4.38
N TYR A 226 -13.66 -6.19 -3.59
CA TYR A 226 -14.02 -6.22 -2.16
C TYR A 226 -15.50 -5.92 -1.81
N PHE A 227 -16.31 -5.48 -2.78
CA PHE A 227 -17.73 -5.21 -2.69
C PHE A 227 -18.59 -6.45 -3.01
N ALA A 228 -18.12 -7.30 -3.93
CA ALA A 228 -18.90 -8.41 -4.46
C ALA A 228 -19.30 -9.43 -3.38
N ASP A 229 -20.61 -9.70 -3.29
CA ASP A 229 -21.22 -10.68 -2.37
C ASP A 229 -22.23 -11.52 -3.17
N PRO A 230 -21.89 -12.75 -3.57
CA PRO A 230 -22.69 -13.55 -4.49
C PRO A 230 -24.16 -13.71 -4.07
N GLY A 231 -25.09 -13.27 -4.91
CA GLY A 231 -26.54 -13.30 -4.67
C GLY A 231 -27.10 -12.08 -3.93
N PHE A 232 -26.25 -11.14 -3.50
CA PHE A 232 -26.66 -9.89 -2.84
C PHE A 232 -26.07 -8.63 -3.51
N LYS A 233 -24.77 -8.65 -3.81
CA LYS A 233 -24.01 -7.62 -4.51
C LYS A 233 -23.25 -8.25 -5.67
N ASP A 234 -23.97 -8.64 -6.72
CA ASP A 234 -23.35 -9.31 -7.86
C ASP A 234 -22.52 -8.33 -8.72
N VAL A 235 -21.26 -8.68 -8.95
CA VAL A 235 -20.32 -7.93 -9.80
C VAL A 235 -19.84 -8.83 -10.93
N GLN A 236 -20.05 -8.38 -12.16
CA GLN A 236 -19.65 -9.15 -13.35
C GLN A 236 -18.18 -8.93 -13.68
N GLY A 237 -17.51 -9.97 -14.20
CA GLY A 237 -16.18 -9.83 -14.78
C GLY A 237 -15.04 -9.55 -13.78
N LEU A 238 -15.17 -9.92 -12.50
CA LEU A 238 -14.15 -9.72 -11.46
C LEU A 238 -12.72 -10.16 -11.86
N ALA A 239 -12.60 -11.18 -12.73
CA ALA A 239 -11.30 -11.64 -13.22
C ALA A 239 -10.56 -10.61 -14.10
N ARG A 240 -11.25 -9.61 -14.65
CA ARG A 240 -10.69 -8.52 -15.47
C ARG A 240 -11.23 -7.16 -15.00
N LEU A 241 -11.24 -6.97 -13.69
CA LEU A 241 -11.80 -5.80 -13.02
C LEU A 241 -11.13 -4.51 -13.51
N GLY A 242 -11.91 -3.51 -13.91
CA GLY A 242 -11.39 -2.20 -14.30
C GLY A 242 -11.02 -1.39 -13.07
N TYR A 243 -9.83 -0.78 -13.08
CA TYR A 243 -9.41 0.12 -12.01
C TYR A 243 -9.98 1.53 -12.22
N PRO A 244 -10.19 2.30 -11.15
CA PRO A 244 -10.94 3.53 -11.23
C PRO A 244 -10.16 4.68 -11.89
N ILE A 245 -10.93 5.58 -12.48
CA ILE A 245 -10.49 6.88 -12.96
C ILE A 245 -11.39 7.94 -12.31
N ALA A 246 -10.78 8.96 -11.71
CA ALA A 246 -11.47 10.15 -11.24
C ALA A 246 -11.29 11.28 -12.26
N ILE A 247 -12.40 11.89 -12.66
CA ILE A 247 -12.44 13.10 -13.47
C ILE A 247 -12.70 14.25 -12.50
N ILE A 248 -11.66 15.01 -12.18
CA ILE A 248 -11.69 16.11 -11.20
C ILE A 248 -11.88 17.43 -11.94
N GLU A 249 -12.88 18.21 -11.55
CA GLU A 249 -13.17 19.52 -12.15
C GLU A 249 -12.44 20.67 -11.43
N PRO A 250 -12.39 21.88 -12.02
CA PRO A 250 -11.81 23.04 -11.35
C PRO A 250 -12.43 23.40 -9.99
N SER A 251 -13.67 22.96 -9.71
CA SER A 251 -14.32 23.10 -8.40
C SER A 251 -13.80 22.13 -7.34
N GLY A 252 -13.02 21.12 -7.74
CA GLY A 252 -12.57 19.99 -6.93
C GLY A 252 -13.53 18.81 -6.92
N ASP A 253 -14.80 19.00 -7.29
CA ASP A 253 -15.76 17.89 -7.40
C ASP A 253 -15.30 16.87 -8.45
N CYS A 254 -15.71 15.62 -8.30
CA CYS A 254 -15.21 14.54 -9.14
C CYS A 254 -16.26 13.54 -9.60
N THR A 255 -16.02 12.95 -10.77
CA THR A 255 -16.81 11.82 -11.27
C THR A 255 -15.90 10.59 -11.33
N ILE A 256 -16.30 9.51 -10.68
CA ILE A 256 -15.61 8.22 -10.73
C ILE A 256 -16.15 7.40 -11.89
N THR A 257 -15.24 6.80 -12.65
CA THR A 257 -15.53 5.86 -13.73
C THR A 257 -14.47 4.76 -13.82
N LYS A 258 -14.57 3.89 -14.82
CA LYS A 258 -13.58 2.84 -15.12
C LYS A 258 -13.37 2.69 -16.64
N PRO A 259 -12.24 2.14 -17.09
CA PRO A 259 -12.00 1.89 -18.51
C PRO A 259 -13.09 1.03 -19.16
N GLU A 260 -13.52 1.41 -20.36
CA GLU A 260 -14.50 0.64 -21.14
C GLU A 260 -13.98 -0.77 -21.47
N GLY A 261 -14.89 -1.75 -21.56
CA GLY A 261 -14.56 -3.15 -21.89
C GLY A 261 -13.95 -3.95 -20.74
N THR A 262 -13.77 -3.35 -19.56
CA THR A 262 -13.35 -4.03 -18.33
C THR A 262 -14.54 -4.51 -17.49
N GLY A 263 -14.31 -5.51 -16.64
CA GLY A 263 -15.28 -5.97 -15.65
C GLY A 263 -15.45 -4.98 -14.49
N GLY A 264 -16.30 -5.32 -13.53
CA GLY A 264 -16.64 -4.46 -12.41
C GLY A 264 -17.92 -3.67 -12.60
N LEU A 265 -18.17 -2.81 -11.64
CA LEU A 265 -19.32 -1.93 -11.56
C LEU A 265 -18.92 -0.64 -10.83
N VAL A 266 -19.20 0.51 -11.42
CA VAL A 266 -19.19 1.80 -10.71
C VAL A 266 -20.63 2.25 -10.50
N SER A 267 -21.07 2.19 -9.24
CA SER A 267 -22.42 2.57 -8.84
C SER A 267 -22.41 3.42 -7.57
N GLU A 268 -23.52 4.08 -7.26
CA GLU A 268 -23.64 4.80 -5.99
C GLU A 268 -23.32 3.92 -4.77
N ARG A 269 -23.60 2.61 -4.84
CA ARG A 269 -23.30 1.69 -3.72
C ARG A 269 -21.80 1.48 -3.56
N THR A 270 -21.08 1.22 -4.66
CA THR A 270 -19.63 1.01 -4.60
C THR A 270 -18.90 2.29 -4.19
N VAL A 271 -19.36 3.45 -4.68
CA VAL A 271 -18.81 4.75 -4.29
C VAL A 271 -19.12 5.08 -2.82
N LYS A 272 -20.34 4.87 -2.33
CA LYS A 272 -20.68 5.12 -0.91
C LYS A 272 -19.92 4.18 0.04
N GLU A 273 -19.75 2.91 -0.33
CA GLU A 273 -18.98 1.95 0.49
C GLU A 273 -17.50 2.34 0.57
N GLN A 274 -16.89 2.75 -0.55
CA GLN A 274 -15.52 3.27 -0.51
C GLN A 274 -15.43 4.60 0.24
N LEU A 275 -16.36 5.53 0.01
CA LEU A 275 -16.35 6.86 0.64
C LEU A 275 -16.38 6.81 2.18
N LEU A 276 -16.99 5.78 2.74
CA LEU A 276 -17.12 5.56 4.18
C LEU A 276 -16.08 4.57 4.73
N TYR A 277 -15.24 3.99 3.86
CA TYR A 277 -14.24 3.01 4.25
C TYR A 277 -13.14 3.67 5.07
N GLU A 278 -12.80 3.09 6.23
CA GLU A 278 -11.76 3.63 7.14
C GLU A 278 -11.98 5.09 7.61
N VAL A 279 -13.18 5.64 7.43
CA VAL A 279 -13.57 6.94 7.95
C VAL A 279 -14.19 6.77 9.34
N HIS A 280 -13.53 7.32 10.36
CA HIS A 280 -14.03 7.26 11.74
C HIS A 280 -15.11 8.31 12.00
N ASP A 281 -14.80 9.59 11.78
CA ASP A 281 -15.73 10.71 11.90
C ASP A 281 -15.95 11.32 10.50
N PRO A 282 -17.12 11.09 9.87
CA PRO A 282 -17.42 11.65 8.55
C PRO A 282 -17.40 13.18 8.50
N ALA A 283 -17.59 13.89 9.62
CA ALA A 283 -17.51 15.35 9.66
C ALA A 283 -16.09 15.88 9.87
N ALA A 284 -15.12 14.99 10.16
CA ALA A 284 -13.76 15.37 10.51
C ALA A 284 -12.73 14.30 10.08
N TYR A 285 -12.72 13.93 8.79
CA TYR A 285 -11.72 13.02 8.25
C TYR A 285 -10.35 13.72 8.16
N LEU A 286 -9.44 13.34 9.05
CA LEU A 286 -8.15 14.00 9.24
C LEU A 286 -7.12 13.51 8.22
N THR A 287 -6.62 14.42 7.37
CA THR A 287 -5.48 14.18 6.48
C THR A 287 -4.37 15.21 6.75
N PRO A 288 -3.12 15.00 6.30
CA PRO A 288 -2.05 15.98 6.48
C PRO A 288 -2.31 17.32 5.80
N ASP A 289 -3.09 17.34 4.72
CA ASP A 289 -3.29 18.51 3.87
C ASP A 289 -4.57 19.29 4.25
N VAL A 290 -5.62 18.60 4.69
CA VAL A 290 -6.95 19.18 4.99
C VAL A 290 -7.73 18.27 5.95
N VAL A 291 -8.70 18.82 6.68
CA VAL A 291 -9.75 17.99 7.32
C VAL A 291 -10.95 17.97 6.40
N ALA A 292 -11.32 16.80 5.88
CA ALA A 292 -12.47 16.66 4.98
C ALA A 292 -13.76 16.38 5.77
N ASP A 293 -14.82 17.07 5.37
CA ASP A 293 -16.17 16.91 5.91
C ASP A 293 -17.10 16.35 4.82
N LEU A 294 -17.62 15.16 5.11
CA LEU A 294 -18.50 14.34 4.27
C LEU A 294 -19.97 14.45 4.70
N SER A 295 -20.30 15.25 5.72
CA SER A 295 -21.65 15.34 6.28
C SER A 295 -22.71 15.82 5.27
N GLU A 296 -22.28 16.59 4.27
CA GLU A 296 -23.10 17.06 3.16
C GLU A 296 -22.68 16.45 1.81
N ALA A 297 -21.88 15.37 1.82
CA ALA A 297 -21.45 14.72 0.60
C ALA A 297 -22.64 14.08 -0.13
N GLU A 298 -22.73 14.35 -1.42
CA GLU A 298 -23.74 13.82 -2.31
C GLU A 298 -23.11 12.89 -3.34
N VAL A 299 -23.68 11.69 -3.48
CA VAL A 299 -23.22 10.65 -4.43
C VAL A 299 -24.37 10.29 -5.36
N HIS A 300 -24.23 10.62 -6.64
CA HIS A 300 -25.29 10.47 -7.64
C HIS A 300 -24.80 9.74 -8.90
N GLN A 301 -25.57 8.78 -9.38
CA GLN A 301 -25.30 8.17 -10.68
C GLN A 301 -25.53 9.18 -11.81
N VAL A 302 -24.53 9.40 -12.67
CA VAL A 302 -24.62 10.32 -13.82
C VAL A 302 -24.52 9.62 -15.18
N GLY A 303 -24.26 8.31 -15.18
CA GLY A 303 -24.28 7.45 -16.36
C GLY A 303 -23.91 6.01 -16.02
N PRO A 304 -23.92 5.08 -17.00
CA PRO A 304 -23.39 3.74 -16.80
C PRO A 304 -21.92 3.81 -16.36
N ASP A 305 -21.58 3.12 -15.26
CA ASP A 305 -20.24 3.16 -14.67
C ASP A 305 -19.69 4.59 -14.44
N ALA A 306 -20.57 5.56 -14.14
CA ALA A 306 -20.20 6.94 -13.89
C ALA A 306 -21.00 7.50 -12.71
N VAL A 307 -20.29 7.86 -11.64
CA VAL A 307 -20.88 8.33 -10.38
C VAL A 307 -20.19 9.62 -9.95
N ARG A 308 -21.00 10.64 -9.70
CA ARG A 308 -20.58 11.96 -9.26
C ARG A 308 -20.50 12.01 -7.74
N LEU A 309 -19.40 12.53 -7.21
CA LEU A 309 -19.27 12.99 -5.82
C LEU A 309 -19.21 14.52 -5.80
N SER A 310 -20.05 15.14 -4.98
CA SER A 310 -20.06 16.59 -4.71
C SER A 310 -20.39 16.87 -3.25
N GLY A 311 -20.35 18.14 -2.83
CA GLY A 311 -20.82 18.55 -1.50
C GLY A 311 -19.83 18.30 -0.36
N VAL A 312 -18.66 17.71 -0.64
CA VAL A 312 -17.55 17.63 0.32
C VAL A 312 -17.05 19.03 0.65
N ARG A 313 -16.87 19.31 1.94
CA ARG A 313 -16.34 20.57 2.47
C ARG A 313 -14.99 20.33 3.14
N GLY A 314 -14.22 21.40 3.31
CA GLY A 314 -12.91 21.34 3.95
C GLY A 314 -12.74 22.28 5.13
N HIS A 315 -11.90 21.86 6.07
CA HIS A 315 -11.42 22.68 7.17
C HIS A 315 -9.90 22.64 7.23
N ALA A 316 -9.31 23.62 7.91
CA ALA A 316 -7.87 23.66 8.13
C ALA A 316 -7.37 22.36 8.77
N HIS A 317 -6.25 21.84 8.25
CA HIS A 317 -5.57 20.69 8.84
C HIS A 317 -5.16 20.95 10.31
N ASN A 318 -5.00 19.89 11.10
CA ASN A 318 -4.74 19.99 12.53
C ASN A 318 -3.29 20.33 12.92
N GLY A 319 -2.42 20.63 11.95
CA GLY A 319 -1.01 20.96 12.18
C GLY A 319 -0.10 19.77 12.57
N HIS A 320 -0.58 18.52 12.45
CA HIS A 320 0.20 17.32 12.80
C HIS A 320 0.32 16.34 11.63
N TYR A 321 1.36 15.50 11.66
CA TYR A 321 1.48 14.28 10.87
C TYR A 321 1.24 13.08 11.77
N LYS A 322 0.46 12.11 11.27
CA LYS A 322 0.46 10.74 11.81
C LYS A 322 1.83 10.14 11.54
N VAL A 323 2.44 9.55 12.55
CA VAL A 323 3.69 8.81 12.45
C VAL A 323 3.45 7.39 12.92
N ASN A 324 3.83 6.43 12.07
CA ASN A 324 3.86 5.03 12.46
C ASN A 324 5.28 4.63 12.81
N VAL A 325 5.46 4.14 14.03
CA VAL A 325 6.72 3.66 14.57
C VAL A 325 6.68 2.15 14.62
N CYS A 326 7.50 1.52 13.78
CA CYS A 326 7.63 0.08 13.71
C CYS A 326 8.82 -0.38 14.56
N HIS A 327 8.63 -1.45 15.32
CA HIS A 327 9.67 -2.02 16.17
C HIS A 327 9.72 -3.54 16.07
N ALA A 328 10.88 -4.12 16.35
CA ALA A 328 11.03 -5.57 16.39
C ALA A 328 10.17 -6.16 17.52
N SER A 329 9.33 -7.15 17.19
CA SER A 329 8.39 -7.77 18.13
C SER A 329 8.47 -9.31 18.11
N GLY A 330 9.67 -9.86 17.87
CA GLY A 330 9.95 -11.29 17.88
C GLY A 330 9.75 -11.98 16.53
N TRP A 331 9.43 -13.27 16.58
CA TRP A 331 9.38 -14.19 15.43
C TRP A 331 8.10 -15.02 15.46
N LEU A 332 7.35 -15.00 14.36
CA LEU A 332 6.18 -15.84 14.18
C LEU A 332 6.57 -17.07 13.37
N ALA A 333 6.42 -18.23 14.00
CA ALA A 333 6.48 -19.51 13.31
C ALA A 333 5.07 -20.01 13.02
N GLU A 334 4.88 -20.58 11.84
CA GLU A 334 3.65 -21.23 11.42
C GLU A 334 3.97 -22.60 10.85
N GLY A 335 3.09 -23.56 11.09
CA GLY A 335 3.17 -24.87 10.48
C GLY A 335 1.79 -25.48 10.34
N GLU A 336 1.59 -26.22 9.26
CA GLU A 336 0.30 -26.82 8.94
C GLU A 336 0.47 -28.28 8.51
N ILE A 337 -0.54 -29.11 8.75
CA ILE A 337 -0.63 -30.48 8.26
C ILE A 337 -2.10 -30.86 8.01
N SER A 338 -2.37 -31.59 6.92
CA SER A 338 -3.71 -32.03 6.54
C SER A 338 -3.99 -33.46 6.98
N TYR A 339 -5.24 -33.73 7.35
CA TYR A 339 -5.79 -35.06 7.59
C TYR A 339 -7.10 -35.21 6.80
N ALA A 340 -7.22 -36.31 6.06
CA ALA A 340 -8.40 -36.60 5.26
C ALA A 340 -8.95 -38.02 5.54
N GLY A 341 -10.23 -38.22 5.27
CA GLY A 341 -10.97 -39.45 5.49
C GLY A 341 -11.58 -39.56 6.90
N PRO A 342 -12.04 -40.77 7.29
CA PRO A 342 -12.64 -40.98 8.60
C PRO A 342 -11.79 -40.43 9.73
N ARG A 343 -12.44 -39.79 10.70
CA ARG A 343 -11.82 -39.26 11.91
C ARG A 343 -10.69 -38.25 11.63
N ALA A 344 -10.81 -37.44 10.58
CA ALA A 344 -9.83 -36.41 10.24
C ALA A 344 -9.65 -35.38 11.37
N LEU A 345 -10.75 -34.94 11.99
CA LEU A 345 -10.70 -33.99 13.10
C LEU A 345 -10.02 -34.54 14.34
N GLU A 346 -10.30 -35.79 14.72
CA GLU A 346 -9.68 -36.43 15.88
C GLU A 346 -8.18 -36.58 15.70
N ARG A 347 -7.73 -36.87 14.47
CA ARG A 347 -6.31 -36.89 14.15
C ARG A 347 -5.69 -35.50 14.16
N ALA A 348 -6.36 -34.48 13.62
CA ALA A 348 -5.90 -33.10 13.72
C ALA A 348 -5.80 -32.61 15.18
N ARG A 349 -6.74 -33.02 16.04
CA ARG A 349 -6.72 -32.76 17.49
C ARG A 349 -5.50 -33.41 18.15
N LEU A 350 -5.33 -34.72 17.94
CA LEU A 350 -4.20 -35.45 18.51
C LEU A 350 -2.85 -34.87 18.04
N ALA A 351 -2.76 -34.47 16.77
CA ALA A 351 -1.56 -33.80 16.25
C ALA A 351 -1.30 -32.47 16.97
N GLY A 352 -2.33 -31.66 17.20
CA GLY A 352 -2.23 -30.41 17.96
C GLY A 352 -1.82 -30.63 19.42
N GLU A 353 -2.33 -31.67 20.05
CA GLU A 353 -1.93 -32.09 21.41
C GLU A 353 -0.45 -32.48 21.47
N VAL A 354 0.00 -33.31 20.52
CA VAL A 354 1.41 -33.69 20.39
C VAL A 354 2.30 -32.45 20.24
N LEU A 355 1.93 -31.49 19.38
CA LEU A 355 2.68 -30.25 19.22
C LEU A 355 2.78 -29.45 20.52
N ARG A 356 1.66 -29.32 21.24
CA ARG A 356 1.63 -28.61 22.53
C ARG A 356 2.57 -29.25 23.53
N GLU A 357 2.51 -30.57 23.68
CA GLU A 357 3.39 -31.31 24.60
C GLU A 357 4.86 -31.14 24.22
N ARG A 358 5.21 -31.39 22.95
CA ARG A 358 6.58 -31.28 22.42
C ARG A 358 7.20 -29.89 22.55
N LEU A 359 6.38 -28.84 22.47
CA LEU A 359 6.84 -27.45 22.54
C LEU A 359 7.00 -26.92 23.96
N GLY A 360 6.54 -27.68 24.97
CA GLY A 360 6.73 -27.35 26.39
C GLY A 360 5.44 -27.26 27.20
N GLY A 361 4.32 -27.79 26.70
CA GLY A 361 3.03 -27.76 27.40
C GLY A 361 2.55 -26.33 27.64
N GLU A 362 1.99 -26.06 28.83
CA GLU A 362 1.56 -24.72 29.24
C GLU A 362 2.72 -23.72 29.30
N ALA A 363 3.95 -24.18 29.57
CA ALA A 363 5.14 -23.33 29.58
C ALA A 363 5.60 -22.89 28.18
N ALA A 364 5.02 -23.45 27.11
CA ALA A 364 5.29 -23.03 25.74
C ALA A 364 4.74 -21.62 25.43
N GLY A 365 3.77 -21.13 26.22
CA GLY A 365 3.07 -19.86 25.97
C GLY A 365 2.00 -19.97 24.88
N ASP A 366 1.72 -18.86 24.19
CA ASP A 366 0.59 -18.68 23.26
C ASP A 366 0.75 -19.47 21.94
N LEU A 367 0.60 -20.79 22.01
CA LEU A 367 0.48 -21.66 20.82
C LEU A 367 -0.97 -21.66 20.33
N ARG A 368 -1.20 -21.03 19.18
CA ARG A 368 -2.49 -21.04 18.49
C ARG A 368 -2.63 -22.30 17.65
N LEU A 369 -3.77 -22.99 17.77
CA LEU A 369 -4.15 -24.13 16.93
C LEU A 369 -5.51 -23.89 16.26
N ASP A 370 -5.54 -23.91 14.94
CA ASP A 370 -6.74 -23.83 14.11
C ASP A 370 -7.02 -25.18 13.42
N TRP A 371 -8.29 -25.48 13.19
CA TRP A 371 -8.73 -26.62 12.37
C TRP A 371 -9.47 -26.08 11.16
N ILE A 372 -8.72 -25.71 10.13
CA ILE A 372 -9.28 -25.20 8.88
C ILE A 372 -10.14 -26.30 8.24
N GLY A 373 -11.39 -25.95 7.90
CA GLY A 373 -12.46 -26.89 7.55
C GLY A 373 -13.47 -27.15 8.68
N VAL A 374 -13.18 -26.71 9.92
CA VAL A 374 -14.07 -26.84 11.08
C VAL A 374 -14.21 -25.51 11.83
N ALA A 375 -13.09 -24.95 12.29
CA ALA A 375 -13.01 -23.68 12.99
C ALA A 375 -11.69 -23.01 12.63
N SER A 376 -11.77 -21.95 11.83
CA SER A 376 -10.63 -21.13 11.39
C SER A 376 -10.77 -19.70 11.93
N VAL A 377 -11.64 -18.89 11.30
CA VAL A 377 -11.79 -17.45 11.64
C VAL A 377 -12.47 -17.22 12.99
N LEU A 378 -13.49 -18.02 13.33
CA LEU A 378 -14.32 -17.79 14.53
C LEU A 378 -13.72 -18.38 15.82
N GLY A 379 -12.65 -19.17 15.73
CA GLY A 379 -12.02 -19.75 16.92
C GLY A 379 -11.23 -18.71 17.72
N ASP A 380 -11.26 -18.77 19.05
CA ASP A 380 -10.43 -17.95 19.95
C ASP A 380 -9.32 -18.77 20.61
N ASP A 381 -8.29 -18.11 21.16
CA ASP A 381 -7.05 -18.78 21.63
C ASP A 381 -7.30 -19.70 22.83
N ALA A 382 -8.37 -19.45 23.58
CA ALA A 382 -8.84 -20.29 24.67
C ALA A 382 -9.75 -21.42 24.18
N GLY A 383 -10.13 -21.44 22.90
CA GLY A 383 -11.01 -22.44 22.30
C GLY A 383 -12.49 -22.31 22.70
N ARG A 384 -12.93 -21.20 23.29
CA ARG A 384 -14.30 -21.08 23.84
C ARG A 384 -15.37 -21.21 22.77
N TRP A 385 -15.19 -20.55 21.62
CA TRP A 385 -16.15 -20.65 20.52
C TRP A 385 -16.35 -22.10 20.07
N ARG A 386 -15.25 -22.86 19.98
CA ARG A 386 -15.26 -24.28 19.63
C ARG A 386 -16.01 -25.10 20.66
N ASP A 387 -15.71 -24.90 21.94
CA ASP A 387 -16.26 -25.72 23.03
C ASP A 387 -17.77 -25.47 23.21
N ALA A 388 -18.26 -24.32 22.74
CA ALA A 388 -19.68 -23.97 22.69
C ALA A 388 -20.43 -24.53 21.46
N GLN A 389 -19.74 -25.09 20.46
CA GLN A 389 -20.43 -25.63 19.29
C GLN A 389 -21.10 -26.98 19.61
N PRO A 390 -22.35 -27.20 19.15
CA PRO A 390 -22.97 -28.51 19.25
C PRO A 390 -22.14 -29.54 18.46
N ALA A 391 -22.13 -30.79 18.92
CA ALA A 391 -21.55 -31.87 18.14
C ALA A 391 -22.28 -31.97 16.79
N SER A 392 -21.58 -31.64 15.69
CA SER A 392 -22.12 -31.71 14.33
C SER A 392 -22.60 -33.13 13.99
N ALA A 393 -23.71 -33.23 13.23
CA ALA A 393 -24.28 -34.47 12.73
C ALA A 393 -23.48 -35.14 11.59
N ALA A 394 -22.50 -34.44 10.99
CA ALA A 394 -21.54 -35.03 10.05
C ALA A 394 -20.11 -34.72 10.50
N ALA A 395 -19.30 -35.76 10.67
CA ALA A 395 -17.89 -35.61 10.99
C ALA A 395 -17.15 -35.03 9.76
N PRO A 396 -16.33 -33.98 9.93
CA PRO A 396 -15.56 -33.40 8.83
C PRO A 396 -14.60 -34.45 8.26
N GLN A 397 -14.54 -34.53 6.93
CA GLN A 397 -13.74 -35.52 6.21
C GLN A 397 -12.39 -34.99 5.73
N ASP A 398 -12.18 -33.68 5.79
CA ASP A 398 -10.90 -33.03 5.49
C ASP A 398 -10.69 -31.90 6.49
N VAL A 399 -9.58 -31.96 7.21
CA VAL A 399 -9.22 -30.99 8.24
C VAL A 399 -7.75 -30.67 8.12
N ARG A 400 -7.46 -29.37 8.06
CA ARG A 400 -6.10 -28.85 8.07
C ARG A 400 -5.81 -28.26 9.45
N LEU A 401 -4.92 -28.92 10.21
CA LEU A 401 -4.37 -28.34 11.42
C LEU A 401 -3.40 -27.24 11.03
N ARG A 402 -3.61 -26.04 11.55
CA ARG A 402 -2.63 -24.95 11.50
C ARG A 402 -2.19 -24.61 12.92
N ALA A 403 -0.88 -24.51 13.12
CA ALA A 403 -0.26 -24.08 14.36
C ALA A 403 0.49 -22.78 14.12
N ALA A 404 0.32 -21.81 15.01
CA ALA A 404 1.05 -20.54 14.99
C ALA A 404 1.61 -20.23 16.38
N TRP A 405 2.88 -19.81 16.42
CA TRP A 405 3.59 -19.60 17.68
C TRP A 405 4.53 -18.40 17.60
N LEU A 406 4.29 -17.41 18.46
CA LEU A 406 5.11 -16.20 18.56
C LEU A 406 6.18 -16.39 19.64
N ARG A 407 7.44 -16.14 19.30
CA ARG A 407 8.56 -16.22 20.26
C ARG A 407 9.49 -15.00 20.16
N PRO A 408 10.15 -14.60 21.26
CA PRO A 408 11.10 -13.48 21.25
C PRO A 408 12.29 -13.71 20.30
N THR A 409 12.76 -14.95 20.15
CA THR A 409 13.95 -15.26 19.34
C THR A 409 13.66 -16.23 18.20
N GLN A 410 14.39 -16.06 17.11
CA GLN A 410 14.28 -16.95 15.94
C GLN A 410 14.58 -18.41 16.31
N ALA A 411 15.59 -18.64 17.15
CA ALA A 411 15.99 -19.97 17.59
C ALA A 411 14.86 -20.71 18.31
N GLN A 412 14.10 -20.01 19.17
CA GLN A 412 12.92 -20.58 19.83
C GLN A 412 11.79 -20.86 18.83
N ALA A 413 11.47 -19.89 17.97
CA ALA A 413 10.40 -20.02 16.97
C ALA A 413 10.65 -21.18 15.99
N ARG A 414 11.91 -21.44 15.60
CA ARG A 414 12.33 -22.53 14.70
C ARG A 414 11.96 -23.93 15.19
N ARG A 415 11.59 -24.12 16.46
CA ARG A 415 11.13 -25.42 16.97
C ARG A 415 9.79 -25.83 16.37
N LEU A 416 8.82 -24.92 16.24
CA LEU A 416 7.48 -25.27 15.74
C LEU A 416 7.52 -25.90 14.33
N PRO A 417 8.17 -25.30 13.30
CA PRO A 417 8.26 -25.90 11.98
C PRO A 417 8.85 -27.32 11.98
N ARG A 418 9.85 -27.56 12.86
CA ARG A 418 10.48 -28.88 13.01
C ARG A 418 9.51 -29.90 13.61
N GLU A 419 8.80 -29.53 14.67
CA GLU A 419 7.83 -30.41 15.32
C GLU A 419 6.63 -30.71 14.40
N VAL A 420 6.14 -29.72 13.65
CA VAL A 420 5.09 -29.94 12.64
C VAL A 420 5.57 -30.89 11.54
N ASN A 421 6.79 -30.71 11.05
CA ASN A 421 7.36 -31.61 10.05
C ASN A 421 7.55 -33.04 10.60
N ALA A 422 7.90 -33.18 11.88
CA ALA A 422 8.05 -34.48 12.52
C ALA A 422 6.73 -35.27 12.61
N LEU A 423 5.57 -34.62 12.54
CA LEU A 423 4.27 -35.30 12.57
C LEU A 423 4.07 -36.31 11.44
N TYR A 424 4.85 -36.25 10.35
CA TYR A 424 4.82 -37.28 9.30
C TYR A 424 5.08 -38.68 9.84
N THR A 425 6.01 -38.80 10.78
CA THR A 425 6.45 -40.11 11.32
C THR A 425 6.26 -40.22 12.83
N CYS A 426 6.00 -39.10 13.50
CA CYS A 426 5.80 -39.02 14.95
C CYS A 426 4.40 -38.53 15.33
N GLY A 427 3.50 -38.34 14.35
CA GLY A 427 2.14 -37.86 14.56
C GLY A 427 1.08 -38.90 14.19
N PRO A 428 -0.21 -38.51 14.24
CA PRO A 428 -1.33 -39.36 13.86
C PRO A 428 -1.26 -39.85 12.41
N ALA A 429 -1.86 -41.01 12.15
CA ALA A 429 -1.81 -41.66 10.84
C ALA A 429 -2.41 -40.79 9.71
N GLY A 430 -1.81 -40.87 8.51
CA GLY A 430 -2.34 -40.24 7.30
C GLY A 430 -2.26 -38.71 7.30
N GLY A 431 -1.29 -38.13 8.02
CA GLY A 431 -0.95 -36.71 7.92
C GLY A 431 -0.18 -36.41 6.62
N GLY A 432 -0.50 -35.31 5.96
CA GLY A 432 0.07 -34.96 4.66
C GLY A 432 0.13 -33.46 4.38
N GLY A 433 0.94 -33.08 3.39
CA GLY A 433 0.94 -31.71 2.85
C GLY A 433 1.47 -30.66 3.81
N VAL A 434 2.49 -31.00 4.62
CA VAL A 434 3.10 -30.07 5.57
C VAL A 434 3.58 -28.81 4.86
N ARG A 435 3.21 -27.65 5.39
CA ARG A 435 3.74 -26.33 5.01
C ARG A 435 4.18 -25.61 6.25
N THR A 436 5.33 -24.95 6.19
CA THR A 436 5.84 -24.18 7.34
C THR A 436 6.35 -22.83 6.88
N ALA A 437 6.26 -21.84 7.75
CA ALA A 437 6.80 -20.51 7.53
C ALA A 437 7.42 -20.01 8.83
N LEU A 438 8.45 -19.18 8.69
CA LEU A 438 9.08 -18.48 9.82
C LEU A 438 9.40 -17.07 9.36
N ARG A 439 8.83 -16.07 10.04
CA ARG A 439 9.03 -14.67 9.71
C ARG A 439 9.31 -13.83 10.95
N ALA A 440 10.15 -12.81 10.79
CA ALA A 440 10.25 -11.76 11.78
C ALA A 440 8.90 -11.05 11.89
N ARG A 441 8.52 -10.67 13.12
CA ARG A 441 7.33 -9.87 13.37
C ARG A 441 7.75 -8.46 13.76
N LEU A 442 7.06 -7.49 13.20
CA LEU A 442 7.14 -6.11 13.60
C LEU A 442 5.86 -5.74 14.36
N GLY A 443 6.03 -5.01 15.44
CA GLY A 443 4.96 -4.30 16.14
C GLY A 443 4.91 -2.86 15.64
N THR A 444 3.73 -2.25 15.74
CA THR A 444 3.52 -0.87 15.31
C THR A 444 2.81 -0.12 16.42
N VAL A 445 3.30 1.08 16.73
CA VAL A 445 2.61 2.09 17.53
C VAL A 445 2.53 3.38 16.72
N SER A 446 1.52 4.20 16.97
CA SER A 446 1.28 5.43 16.22
C SER A 446 1.33 6.64 17.15
N CYS A 447 1.89 7.75 16.67
CA CYS A 447 1.87 9.02 17.38
C CYS A 447 1.66 10.19 16.42
N LEU A 448 1.55 11.40 16.97
CA LEU A 448 1.48 12.63 16.20
C LEU A 448 2.76 13.45 16.39
N LEU A 449 3.31 13.97 15.31
CA LEU A 449 4.36 14.99 15.33
C LEU A 449 3.86 16.28 14.69
N ALA A 450 4.27 17.43 15.20
CA ALA A 450 3.92 18.72 14.60
C ALA A 450 4.53 18.82 13.19
N GLN A 451 3.76 19.23 12.19
CA GLN A 451 4.23 19.28 10.80
C GLN A 451 5.48 20.13 10.63
N GLN A 452 5.53 21.28 11.30
CA GLN A 452 6.68 22.20 11.32
C GLN A 452 7.99 21.58 11.85
N SER A 453 7.91 20.45 12.55
CA SER A 453 9.10 19.74 13.04
C SER A 453 9.68 18.77 12.01
N VAL A 454 8.94 18.43 10.95
CA VAL A 454 9.32 17.46 9.91
C VAL A 454 9.64 18.21 8.62
N ALA A 455 10.91 18.21 8.22
CA ALA A 455 11.34 18.88 7.00
C ALA A 455 11.01 18.03 5.75
N THR A 456 9.96 18.42 5.04
CA THR A 456 9.53 17.77 3.79
C THR A 456 10.01 18.53 2.56
N GLY A 457 10.27 17.82 1.48
CA GLY A 457 10.61 18.44 0.20
C GLY A 457 10.75 17.41 -0.91
N TRP A 458 11.30 17.85 -2.03
CA TRP A 458 11.62 16.98 -3.14
C TRP A 458 12.96 17.38 -3.77
N LYS A 459 13.58 16.46 -4.49
CA LYS A 459 14.77 16.71 -5.31
C LYS A 459 14.73 15.91 -6.59
N TRP A 460 15.52 16.31 -7.59
CA TRP A 460 15.72 15.50 -8.79
C TRP A 460 16.47 14.21 -8.43
N ALA A 461 16.07 13.10 -9.04
CA ALA A 461 16.85 11.88 -9.00
C ALA A 461 18.21 12.14 -9.66
N GLU A 462 19.28 11.65 -9.03
CA GLU A 462 20.61 11.72 -9.63
C GLU A 462 20.63 10.88 -10.91
N GLU A 463 21.20 11.41 -12.00
CA GLU A 463 21.40 10.62 -13.21
C GLU A 463 22.51 9.60 -12.94
N GLU A 464 22.21 8.33 -13.18
CA GLU A 464 23.22 7.26 -13.19
C GLU A 464 24.10 7.45 -14.44
N ILE A 465 25.06 8.39 -14.37
CA ILE A 465 26.09 8.53 -15.41
C ILE A 465 26.90 7.24 -15.37
N GLU A 466 26.80 6.43 -16.41
CA GLU A 466 27.64 5.24 -16.62
C GLU A 466 29.12 5.65 -16.47
N LYS A 467 29.70 5.45 -15.29
CA LYS A 467 31.16 5.50 -15.07
C LYS A 467 31.82 4.21 -15.58
N GLY A 468 31.45 3.78 -16.78
CA GLY A 468 31.63 2.41 -17.24
C GLY A 468 32.05 2.24 -18.70
N VAL A 469 32.76 3.20 -19.31
CA VAL A 469 33.41 2.95 -20.64
C VAL A 469 34.86 3.47 -20.76
N GLU A 470 35.36 4.34 -19.89
CA GLU A 470 36.71 4.94 -20.09
C GLU A 470 37.91 4.21 -19.44
N LYS A 471 37.74 3.04 -18.80
CA LYS A 471 38.88 2.34 -18.17
C LYS A 471 39.52 1.18 -18.93
N GLU A 472 39.00 0.77 -20.08
CA GLU A 472 39.63 -0.27 -20.91
C GLU A 472 40.33 0.24 -22.18
N ALA A 473 40.03 1.45 -22.66
CA ALA A 473 40.73 2.01 -23.83
C ALA A 473 42.13 2.60 -23.52
N GLY A 474 42.49 2.77 -22.24
CA GLY A 474 43.76 3.37 -21.82
C GLY A 474 44.88 2.39 -21.47
N LYS A 475 44.64 1.07 -21.54
CA LYS A 475 45.61 0.05 -21.11
C LYS A 475 46.23 -0.78 -22.24
N GLU A 476 45.71 -0.73 -23.47
CA GLU A 476 46.30 -1.42 -24.63
C GLU A 476 47.28 -0.57 -25.46
N ALA A 477 47.46 0.71 -25.15
CA ALA A 477 48.38 1.59 -25.91
C ALA A 477 49.81 1.69 -25.31
N GLY A 478 50.16 0.87 -24.32
CA GLY A 478 51.40 1.02 -23.52
C GLY A 478 52.43 -0.12 -23.60
N GLU A 479 52.18 -1.23 -24.30
CA GLU A 479 53.08 -2.41 -24.29
C GLU A 479 53.86 -2.64 -25.61
N HIS A 480 54.06 -1.57 -26.39
CA HIS A 480 55.01 -1.56 -27.51
C HIS A 480 55.95 -0.35 -27.44
N ALA A 481 56.77 -0.28 -26.39
CA ALA A 481 58.03 0.46 -26.39
C ALA A 481 58.86 0.16 -25.12
N ALA A 482 59.69 -0.89 -25.15
CA ALA A 482 61.04 -0.97 -24.57
C ALA A 482 61.61 -2.38 -24.73
#